data_AF-A0A060SYP0-F1
#
_entry.id   AF-A0A060SYP0-F1
#
_cell.length_a   1.000
_cell.length_b   1.000
_cell.length_c   1.000
_cell.angle_alpha   90.00
_cell.angle_beta   90.00
_cell.angle_gamma   90.00
#
_symmetry.space_group_name_H-M   'P 1'
#
loop_
_entity.id
_entity.type
_entity.pdbx_description
1 polymer ?
#
loop_
_entity_poly.entity_id
_entity_poly.type
_entity_poly.pdbx_seq_one_letter_code
_entity_poly.pdbx_strand_id
1 'polypeptide(L)'
;MVSPVFEDYREPAAALILEYLPNSEALGIQNLTPQRADMALRALSHVHEAHVLHGDVWKSRNILFVRDGDSGLERVALVDFDHPTDPVRGEVSRVSLLKELSDTWILFYNYMVRLMCVHRVVVTDSDSYVDLLQPIYPERMHAHV
;
A
#
# COMPACT_ATOMS: atom_id res chain seq x y z
N MET A 1 13.03 2.03 -36.90
CA MET A 1 12.01 1.18 -36.24
C MET A 1 12.63 0.71 -34.95
N VAL A 2 12.23 1.27 -33.81
CA VAL A 2 12.78 0.89 -32.51
C VAL A 2 12.14 -0.45 -32.17
N SER A 3 12.94 -1.52 -32.08
CA SER A 3 12.45 -2.83 -31.64
C SER A 3 11.84 -2.69 -30.23
N PRO A 4 10.70 -3.33 -29.94
CA PRO A 4 10.15 -3.30 -28.60
C PRO A 4 11.15 -3.96 -27.65
N VAL A 5 11.41 -3.27 -26.54
CA VAL A 5 12.42 -3.49 -25.49
C VAL A 5 12.36 -4.89 -24.80
N PHE A 6 11.56 -5.83 -25.31
CA PHE A 6 11.23 -7.09 -24.67
C PHE A 6 11.60 -8.35 -25.49
N GLU A 7 12.26 -8.21 -26.64
CA GLU A 7 12.55 -9.37 -27.51
C GLU A 7 13.69 -10.27 -26.98
N ASP A 8 14.54 -9.79 -26.06
CA ASP A 8 15.57 -10.61 -25.40
C ASP A 8 15.27 -10.77 -23.91
N TYR A 9 14.53 -11.82 -23.54
CA TYR A 9 14.27 -12.26 -22.16
C TYR A 9 15.53 -12.63 -21.35
N ARG A 10 16.73 -12.32 -21.85
CA ARG A 10 18.01 -12.72 -21.24
C ARG A 10 18.46 -11.77 -20.15
N GLU A 11 18.07 -10.50 -20.21
CA GLU A 11 18.40 -9.52 -19.17
C GLU A 11 17.20 -8.62 -18.84
N PRO A 12 16.99 -8.28 -17.55
CA PRO A 12 15.93 -7.35 -17.18
C PRO A 12 16.16 -5.98 -17.83
N ALA A 13 15.06 -5.29 -18.15
CA ALA A 13 15.13 -3.93 -18.69
C ALA A 13 15.92 -3.03 -17.73
N ALA A 14 16.93 -2.33 -18.26
CA ALA A 14 17.78 -1.44 -17.46
C ALA A 14 17.02 -0.21 -16.92
N ALA A 15 15.89 0.15 -17.53
CA ALA A 15 15.01 1.23 -17.09
C ALA A 15 13.57 0.99 -17.54
N LEU A 16 12.62 1.53 -16.77
CA LEU A 16 11.20 1.58 -17.11
C LEU A 16 10.78 3.04 -17.34
N ILE A 17 10.07 3.30 -18.43
CA ILE A 17 9.40 4.58 -18.67
C ILE A 17 7.93 4.37 -18.31
N LEU A 18 7.47 5.11 -17.30
CA LEU A 18 6.10 5.03 -16.78
C LEU A 18 5.37 6.35 -16.99
N GLU A 19 4.04 6.30 -16.93
CA GLU A 19 3.20 7.50 -16.86
C GLU A 19 3.61 8.32 -15.62
N TYR A 20 3.76 9.63 -15.82
CA TYR A 20 3.92 10.54 -14.70
C TYR A 20 2.57 10.77 -14.02
N LEU A 21 2.49 10.54 -12.71
CA LEU A 21 1.29 10.71 -11.91
C LEU A 21 1.35 12.08 -11.19
N PRO A 22 0.75 13.15 -11.73
CA PRO A 22 0.78 14.46 -11.06
C PRO A 22 -0.03 14.41 -9.77
N ASN A 23 0.37 15.23 -8.78
CA ASN A 23 -0.34 15.36 -7.50
C ASN A 23 -0.55 14.02 -6.77
N SER A 24 0.35 13.05 -6.99
CA SER A 24 0.30 11.77 -6.29
C SER A 24 0.82 11.91 -4.87
N GLU A 25 0.07 11.43 -3.90
CA GLU A 25 0.49 11.32 -2.51
C GLU A 25 0.57 9.86 -2.11
N ALA A 26 1.68 9.45 -1.51
CA ALA A 26 1.76 8.16 -0.85
C ALA A 26 0.77 8.07 0.31
N LEU A 27 0.26 6.87 0.58
CA LEU A 27 -0.53 6.60 1.76
C LEU A 27 0.25 7.00 3.02
N GLY A 28 -0.41 7.77 3.88
CA GLY A 28 0.09 8.19 5.17
C GLY A 28 -1.04 8.35 6.18
N ILE A 29 -0.65 8.46 7.45
CA ILE A 29 -1.61 8.64 8.55
C ILE A 29 -2.48 9.88 8.31
N GLN A 30 -1.90 10.98 7.84
CA GLN A 30 -2.59 12.27 7.68
C GLN A 30 -3.62 12.29 6.55
N ASN A 31 -3.46 11.42 5.56
CA ASN A 31 -4.20 11.49 4.30
C ASN A 31 -5.09 10.26 4.09
N LEU A 32 -5.12 9.31 5.03
CA LEU A 32 -6.02 8.18 4.99
C LEU A 32 -7.39 8.53 5.57
N THR A 33 -8.43 8.38 4.76
CA THR A 33 -9.84 8.48 5.15
C THR A 33 -10.53 7.13 4.93
N PRO A 34 -11.72 6.88 5.53
CA PRO A 34 -12.49 5.67 5.24
C PRO A 34 -12.77 5.47 3.74
N GLN A 35 -13.02 6.57 3.01
CA GLN A 35 -13.25 6.54 1.56
C GLN A 35 -11.99 6.11 0.80
N ARG A 36 -10.84 6.68 1.14
CA ARG A 36 -9.54 6.31 0.55
C ARG A 36 -9.15 4.86 0.87
N ALA A 37 -9.46 4.39 2.08
CA ALA A 37 -9.27 3.00 2.49
C ALA A 37 -10.12 2.04 1.63
N ASP A 38 -11.40 2.34 1.42
CA ASP A 38 -12.29 1.56 0.54
C ASP A 38 -11.76 1.54 -0.91
N MET A 39 -11.37 2.70 -1.45
CA MET A 39 -10.79 2.79 -2.79
C MET A 39 -9.52 1.94 -2.95
N ALA A 40 -8.62 1.98 -1.97
CA ALA A 40 -7.39 1.20 -2.02
C ALA A 40 -7.63 -0.31 -1.89
N LEU A 41 -8.56 -0.74 -1.03
CA LEU A 41 -8.95 -2.16 -0.93
C LEU A 41 -9.63 -2.66 -2.20
N ARG A 42 -10.43 -1.83 -2.89
CA ARG A 42 -11.01 -2.17 -4.20
C ARG A 42 -9.94 -2.29 -5.26
N ALA A 43 -8.98 -1.37 -5.30
CA ALA A 43 -7.85 -1.45 -6.23
C ALA A 43 -7.04 -2.73 -6.01
N LEU A 44 -6.78 -3.11 -4.75
CA LEU A 44 -6.11 -4.37 -4.42
C LEU A 44 -6.96 -5.59 -4.80
N SER A 45 -8.28 -5.53 -4.60
CA SER A 45 -9.21 -6.59 -5.05
C SER A 45 -9.15 -6.80 -6.56
N HIS A 46 -9.03 -5.75 -7.36
CA HIS A 46 -8.86 -5.90 -8.82
C HIS A 46 -7.53 -6.59 -9.19
N VAL A 47 -6.45 -6.37 -8.43
CA VAL A 47 -5.20 -7.14 -8.60
C VAL A 47 -5.43 -8.61 -8.27
N HIS A 48 -6.18 -8.90 -7.20
CA HIS A 48 -6.50 -10.26 -6.78
C HIS A 48 -7.43 -11.00 -7.73
N GLU A 49 -8.34 -10.32 -8.43
CA GLU A 49 -9.17 -10.89 -9.49
C GLU A 49 -8.33 -11.43 -10.65
N ALA A 50 -7.17 -10.82 -10.91
CA ALA A 50 -6.17 -11.32 -11.86
C ALA A 50 -5.34 -12.50 -11.30
N HIS A 51 -5.66 -13.00 -10.10
CA HIS A 51 -4.93 -14.06 -9.39
C HIS A 51 -3.47 -13.68 -9.09
N VAL A 52 -3.21 -12.40 -8.80
CA VAL A 52 -1.89 -11.89 -8.45
C VAL A 52 -1.90 -11.44 -6.99
N LEU A 53 -0.87 -11.81 -6.23
CA LEU A 53 -0.50 -11.16 -4.97
C LEU A 53 0.48 -10.03 -5.29
N HIS A 54 0.32 -8.88 -4.64
CA HIS A 54 1.30 -7.81 -4.75
C HIS A 54 2.60 -8.16 -4.01
N GLY A 55 2.48 -8.75 -2.82
CA GLY A 55 3.57 -9.26 -1.99
C GLY A 55 4.11 -8.27 -0.97
N ASP A 56 3.91 -6.97 -1.18
CA ASP A 56 4.42 -5.92 -0.30
C ASP A 56 3.58 -4.64 -0.26
N VAL A 57 2.30 -4.73 -0.62
CA VAL A 57 1.33 -3.61 -0.61
C VAL A 57 1.15 -2.94 0.76
N TRP A 58 1.52 -3.64 1.84
CA TRP A 58 1.53 -3.10 3.21
C TRP A 58 2.57 -1.98 3.40
N LYS A 59 3.52 -1.83 2.49
CA LYS A 59 4.42 -0.67 2.46
C LYS A 59 3.61 0.53 1.93
N SER A 60 3.26 1.46 2.82
CA SER A 60 2.37 2.58 2.48
C SER A 60 2.82 3.41 1.26
N ARG A 61 4.12 3.45 0.95
CA ARG A 61 4.65 4.12 -0.26
C ARG A 61 4.19 3.49 -1.58
N ASN A 62 3.74 2.23 -1.58
CA ASN A 62 3.29 1.49 -2.76
C ASN A 62 1.81 1.78 -3.10
N ILE A 63 1.11 2.50 -2.22
CA ILE A 63 -0.28 2.93 -2.43
C ILE A 63 -0.27 4.43 -2.63
N LEU A 64 -0.59 4.89 -3.84
CA LEU A 64 -0.63 6.31 -4.19
C LEU A 64 -2.07 6.77 -4.42
N PHE A 65 -2.45 7.88 -3.77
CA PHE A 65 -3.66 8.62 -4.12
C PHE A 65 -3.30 9.68 -5.14
N VAL A 66 -3.89 9.58 -6.33
CA VAL A 66 -3.62 10.47 -7.45
C VAL A 66 -4.84 11.35 -7.68
N ARG A 67 -4.65 12.66 -7.62
CA ARG A 67 -5.69 13.64 -7.89
C ARG A 67 -5.52 14.20 -9.30
N ASP A 68 -6.54 13.98 -10.11
CA ASP A 68 -6.61 14.59 -11.43
C ASP A 68 -6.97 16.08 -11.27
N GLY A 69 -6.07 16.94 -11.76
CA GLY A 69 -6.06 18.38 -11.42
C GLY A 69 -7.34 19.10 -11.82
N ASP A 70 -7.86 18.83 -13.01
CA ASP A 70 -8.97 19.58 -13.59
C ASP A 70 -10.35 18.98 -13.25
N SER A 71 -10.42 17.68 -12.97
CA SER A 71 -11.68 16.98 -12.70
C SER A 71 -11.99 16.84 -11.21
N GLY A 72 -10.98 17.01 -10.34
CA GLY A 72 -11.09 16.71 -8.91
C GLY A 72 -11.30 15.22 -8.61
N LEU A 73 -11.21 14.36 -9.63
CA LEU A 73 -11.36 12.92 -9.49
C LEU A 73 -10.11 12.34 -8.82
N GLU A 74 -10.33 11.45 -7.87
CA GLU A 74 -9.25 10.75 -7.19
C GLU A 74 -9.21 9.29 -7.65
N ARG A 75 -8.01 8.78 -7.94
CA ARG A 75 -7.76 7.37 -8.24
C ARG A 75 -6.66 6.81 -7.35
N VAL A 76 -6.63 5.49 -7.21
CA VAL A 76 -5.55 4.78 -6.51
C VAL A 76 -4.62 4.14 -7.54
N ALA A 77 -3.32 4.37 -7.40
CA ALA A 77 -2.29 3.63 -8.11
C ALA A 77 -1.54 2.73 -7.13
N LEU A 78 -1.57 1.42 -7.40
CA LEU A 78 -0.69 0.45 -6.74
C LEU A 78 0.58 0.33 -7.58
N VAL A 79 1.74 0.49 -6.96
CA VAL A 79 3.03 0.55 -7.64
C VAL A 79 4.04 -0.37 -6.96
N ASP A 80 5.19 -0.59 -7.61
CA ASP A 80 6.31 -1.38 -7.10
C ASP A 80 5.97 -2.87 -6.93
N PHE A 81 5.73 -3.54 -8.06
CA PHE A 81 5.54 -5.00 -8.12
C PHE A 81 6.89 -5.73 -8.22
N ASP A 82 7.77 -5.55 -7.23
CA ASP A 82 9.06 -6.25 -7.15
C ASP A 82 8.97 -7.64 -6.48
N HIS A 83 7.93 -7.86 -5.67
CA HIS A 83 7.62 -9.13 -5.00
C HIS A 83 6.29 -9.81 -5.39
N PRO A 84 5.80 -9.71 -6.65
CA PRO A 84 4.52 -10.28 -7.00
C PRO A 84 4.59 -11.80 -7.04
N THR A 85 3.51 -12.44 -6.63
CA THR A 85 3.32 -13.88 -6.83
C THR A 85 2.09 -14.10 -7.69
N ASP A 86 2.26 -14.89 -8.76
CA ASP A 86 1.21 -15.30 -9.68
C ASP A 86 1.23 -16.84 -9.82
N PRO A 87 0.22 -17.48 -10.42
CA PRO A 87 0.13 -18.94 -10.50
C PRO A 87 1.28 -19.63 -11.28
N VAL A 88 2.03 -18.89 -12.10
CA VAL A 88 3.21 -19.41 -12.81
C VAL A 88 4.43 -19.37 -11.90
N ARG A 89 4.55 -18.32 -11.07
CA ARG A 89 5.70 -18.08 -10.18
C ARG A 89 5.59 -18.74 -8.81
N GLY A 90 4.38 -19.07 -8.35
CA GLY A 90 4.17 -19.69 -7.05
C GLY A 90 2.71 -20.04 -6.76
N GLU A 91 2.46 -20.50 -5.54
CA GLU A 91 1.11 -20.87 -5.11
C GLU A 91 0.33 -19.61 -4.71
N VAL A 92 -0.62 -19.21 -5.55
CA VAL A 92 -1.64 -18.21 -5.20
C VAL A 92 -2.91 -18.94 -4.80
N SER A 93 -3.28 -18.85 -3.53
CA SER A 93 -4.52 -19.43 -3.01
C SER A 93 -5.51 -18.32 -2.65
N ARG A 94 -6.80 -18.68 -2.58
CA ARG A 94 -7.82 -17.77 -2.04
C ARG A 94 -7.47 -17.28 -0.62
N VAL A 95 -6.81 -18.13 0.17
CA VAL A 95 -6.39 -17.79 1.54
C VAL A 95 -5.29 -16.72 1.53
N SER A 96 -4.31 -16.82 0.64
CA SER A 96 -3.24 -15.82 0.55
C SER A 96 -3.76 -14.46 0.06
N LEU A 97 -4.69 -14.45 -0.91
CA LEU A 97 -5.34 -13.21 -1.38
C LEU A 97 -6.13 -12.53 -0.23
N LEU A 98 -6.95 -13.31 0.49
CA LEU A 98 -7.69 -12.81 1.65
C LEU A 98 -6.76 -12.31 2.76
N LYS A 99 -5.61 -12.97 2.96
CA LYS A 99 -4.60 -12.53 3.93
C LYS A 99 -4.03 -11.17 3.55
N GLU A 100 -3.65 -10.96 2.29
CA GLU A 100 -3.11 -9.67 1.83
C GLU A 100 -4.14 -8.53 1.97
N LEU A 101 -5.42 -8.78 1.68
CA LEU A 101 -6.50 -7.83 1.95
C LEU A 101 -6.64 -7.52 3.45
N SER A 102 -6.62 -8.55 4.29
CA SER A 102 -6.75 -8.41 5.75
C SER A 102 -5.58 -7.62 6.35
N ASP A 103 -4.34 -7.94 5.96
CA ASP A 103 -3.15 -7.24 6.44
C ASP A 103 -3.18 -5.76 6.04
N THR A 104 -3.63 -5.48 4.81
CA THR A 104 -3.83 -4.11 4.31
C THR A 104 -4.91 -3.37 5.10
N TRP A 105 -6.03 -4.02 5.42
CA TRP A 105 -7.07 -3.42 6.27
C TRP A 105 -6.58 -3.12 7.68
N ILE A 106 -5.79 -4.01 8.29
CA ILE A 106 -5.19 -3.80 9.62
C ILE A 106 -4.29 -2.55 9.60
N LEU A 107 -3.48 -2.39 8.56
CA LEU A 107 -2.67 -1.17 8.37
C LEU A 107 -3.54 0.09 8.35
N PHE A 108 -4.61 0.08 7.54
CA PHE A 108 -5.51 1.22 7.40
C PHE A 108 -6.22 1.54 8.71
N TYR A 109 -6.73 0.52 9.40
CA TYR A 109 -7.36 0.65 10.71
C TYR A 109 -6.41 1.28 11.73
N ASN A 110 -5.16 0.82 11.79
CA ASN A 110 -4.16 1.38 12.69
C ASN A 110 -3.86 2.85 12.40
N TYR A 111 -3.83 3.27 11.13
CA TYR A 111 -3.64 4.67 10.77
C TYR A 111 -4.83 5.53 11.22
N MET A 112 -6.06 5.05 10.98
CA MET A 112 -7.28 5.77 11.38
C MET A 112 -7.43 5.88 12.90
N VAL A 113 -7.10 4.84 13.67
CA VAL A 113 -7.13 4.88 15.13
C VAL A 113 -6.05 5.82 15.69
N ARG A 114 -4.84 5.80 15.12
CA ARG A 114 -3.76 6.72 15.55
C ARG A 114 -4.15 8.19 15.36
N LEU A 115 -4.83 8.54 14.27
CA LEU A 115 -5.37 9.89 14.07
C LEU A 115 -6.34 10.31 15.18
N MET A 116 -7.22 9.39 15.61
CA MET A 116 -8.20 9.66 16.67
C MET A 116 -7.54 9.85 18.04
N CYS A 117 -6.48 9.10 18.35
CA CYS A 117 -5.72 9.27 19.59
C CYS A 117 -4.97 10.62 19.62
N VAL A 118 -4.37 11.03 18.50
CA VAL A 118 -3.63 12.32 18.43
C VAL A 118 -4.58 13.51 18.56
N HIS A 119 -5.75 13.49 17.94
CA HIS A 119 -6.72 14.59 18.05
C HIS A 119 -7.34 14.68 19.46
N ARG A 120 -7.52 13.54 20.14
CA ARG A 120 -8.11 13.53 21.48
C ARG A 120 -7.16 14.11 22.53
N VAL A 121 -5.85 13.85 22.41
CA VAL A 121 -4.83 14.42 23.32
C VAL A 121 -4.69 15.94 23.15
N VAL A 122 -4.87 16.49 21.94
CA VAL A 122 -4.76 17.94 21.73
C VAL A 122 -5.97 18.72 22.27
N VAL A 123 -7.12 18.07 22.47
CA VAL A 123 -8.35 18.72 22.97
C VAL A 123 -8.51 18.56 24.49
N THR A 124 -7.72 17.69 25.14
CA THR A 124 -7.78 17.49 26.59
C THR A 124 -6.39 17.60 27.20
N ASP A 125 -6.22 18.66 28.01
CA ASP A 125 -5.13 18.92 28.94
C ASP A 125 -3.91 19.74 28.45
N SER A 126 -3.98 21.03 28.82
CA SER A 126 -2.93 21.64 29.64
C SER A 126 -2.36 20.63 30.64
N ASP A 127 -1.05 20.42 30.55
CA ASP A 127 -0.20 19.79 31.57
C ASP A 127 -0.31 18.26 31.75
N SER A 128 0.30 17.49 30.84
CA SER A 128 1.41 16.58 31.20
C SER A 128 1.83 15.72 30.00
N TYR A 129 3.05 15.98 29.50
CA TYR A 129 3.68 15.21 28.44
C TYR A 129 4.37 13.99 29.06
N VAL A 130 3.90 12.77 28.78
CA VAL A 130 4.66 11.55 29.07
C VAL A 130 4.55 10.58 27.90
N ASP A 131 5.71 10.13 27.44
CA ASP A 131 6.00 9.20 26.35
C ASP A 131 4.94 8.12 26.07
N LEU A 132 4.35 8.16 24.88
CA LEU A 132 3.61 7.02 24.28
C LEU A 132 4.17 6.63 22.90
N LEU A 133 5.45 6.91 22.65
CA LEU A 133 6.15 6.58 21.41
C LEU A 133 6.73 5.15 21.40
N GLN A 134 5.92 4.14 21.70
CA GLN A 134 6.29 2.77 21.36
C GLN A 134 5.36 2.23 20.26
N PRO A 135 5.88 1.90 19.06
CA PRO A 135 5.12 1.19 18.05
C PRO A 135 4.65 -0.15 18.63
N ILE A 136 3.34 -0.40 18.60
CA ILE A 136 2.80 -1.76 18.76
C ILE A 136 3.11 -2.51 17.45
N TYR A 137 4.38 -2.91 17.29
CA TYR A 137 4.73 -4.04 16.45
C TYR A 137 5.25 -5.11 17.41
N PRO A 138 4.65 -6.31 17.47
CA PRO A 138 5.39 -7.43 18.01
C PRO A 138 6.61 -7.62 17.11
N GLU A 139 7.79 -7.57 17.72
CA GLU A 139 9.04 -7.89 17.06
C GLU A 139 8.87 -9.18 16.26
N ARG A 140 9.39 -9.17 15.04
CA ARG A 140 9.60 -10.36 14.23
C ARG A 140 10.11 -11.48 15.14
N MET A 141 9.34 -12.56 15.28
CA MET A 141 9.91 -13.84 15.67
C MET A 141 10.92 -14.19 14.58
N HIS A 142 12.19 -13.92 14.89
CA HIS A 142 13.31 -14.55 14.24
C HIS A 142 13.10 -16.06 14.33
N ALA A 143 12.76 -16.68 13.20
CA ALA A 143 12.95 -18.10 13.03
C ALA A 143 14.46 -18.34 13.06
N HIS A 144 14.95 -18.79 14.20
CA HIS A 144 16.22 -19.48 14.29
C HIS A 144 15.94 -20.98 14.36
N VAL A 145 16.68 -21.67 13.48
CA VAL A 145 16.84 -23.12 13.27
C VAL A 145 15.83 -23.76 12.32
#